data_AF-A0A0B5JHI3-F1
#
_entry.id   AF-A0A0B5JHI3-F1
#
_cell.length_a   1.000
_cell.length_b   1.000
_cell.length_c   1.000
_cell.angle_alpha   90.00
_cell.angle_beta   90.00
_cell.angle_gamma   90.00
#
_symmetry.space_group_name_H-M   'P 1'
#
loop_
_entity.id
_entity.type
_entity.pdbx_description
1 polymer ?
#
loop_
_entity_poly.entity_id
_entity_poly.type
_entity_poly.pdbx_seq_one_letter_code
_entity_poly.pdbx_strand_id
1 'polypeptide(L)'
;KFLHDGGWDASKRYFVVAANASNKIAAVDTKTGKLAALIDTAKIPHPGRGANFVHPKFGPVWATGHLGADVVTLISTPSDNPKYKQYKQYNWKVVQEMKHVPGNLFVKTHPKSKHFWADAPQNPEKAVAESVAVWDMADLSKPKKIINVAKDSGLPETKAIKRAVHPEYSADGSEVWISLWGGKTDQSAIV
;
A
#
# COMPACT_ATOMS: atom_id res chain seq x y z
N LYS A 1 14.77 -3.53 -17.92
CA LYS A 1 13.97 -3.68 -16.67
C LYS A 1 14.11 -2.37 -15.90
N PHE A 2 13.01 -1.73 -15.54
CA PHE A 2 13.01 -0.38 -14.97
C PHE A 2 12.46 -0.39 -13.54
N LEU A 3 12.91 0.57 -12.76
CA LEU A 3 12.25 0.94 -11.51
C LEU A 3 11.00 1.74 -11.86
N HIS A 4 9.92 1.51 -11.12
CA HIS A 4 8.62 2.10 -11.39
C HIS A 4 8.32 3.21 -10.37
N ASP A 5 7.89 2.82 -9.18
CA ASP A 5 7.48 3.68 -8.08
C ASP A 5 8.05 3.19 -6.75
N GLY A 6 8.10 4.08 -5.77
CA GLY A 6 8.71 3.80 -4.49
C GLY A 6 8.57 4.97 -3.51
N GLY A 7 9.02 4.75 -2.29
CA GLY A 7 9.02 5.75 -1.24
C GLY A 7 10.08 5.50 -0.20
N TRP A 8 10.13 6.41 0.76
CA TRP A 8 11.04 6.30 1.88
C TRP A 8 10.53 5.29 2.91
N ASP A 9 11.47 4.58 3.55
CA ASP A 9 11.18 3.93 4.82
C ASP A 9 10.83 4.96 5.91
N ALA A 10 10.32 4.50 7.05
CA ALA A 10 9.91 5.36 8.16
C ALA A 10 11.03 6.29 8.67
N SER A 11 12.30 5.86 8.61
CA SER A 11 13.44 6.66 9.05
C SER A 11 13.93 7.69 8.02
N LYS A 12 13.39 7.66 6.79
CA LYS A 12 13.82 8.48 5.65
C LYS A 12 15.29 8.30 5.27
N ARG A 13 15.85 7.11 5.51
CA ARG A 13 17.23 6.75 5.14
C ARG A 13 17.26 5.85 3.91
N TYR A 14 16.28 4.98 3.76
CA TYR A 14 16.23 4.02 2.67
C TYR A 14 15.15 4.41 1.68
N PHE A 15 15.53 4.53 0.42
CA PHE A 15 14.57 4.63 -0.66
C PHE A 15 14.23 3.22 -1.14
N VAL A 16 12.96 2.85 -1.00
CA VAL A 16 12.41 1.52 -1.26
C VAL A 16 11.54 1.60 -2.52
N VAL A 17 11.94 0.90 -3.57
CA VAL A 17 11.41 1.11 -4.93
C VAL A 17 11.14 -0.20 -5.66
N ALA A 18 10.01 -0.27 -6.35
CA ALA A 18 9.58 -1.43 -7.09
C ALA A 18 10.30 -1.56 -8.43
N ALA A 19 10.90 -2.73 -8.65
CA ALA A 19 11.25 -3.25 -9.97
C ALA A 19 10.10 -4.16 -10.44
N ASN A 20 8.95 -3.57 -10.74
CA ASN A 20 7.66 -4.25 -10.85
C ASN A 20 7.67 -5.48 -11.79
N ALA A 21 8.20 -5.34 -13.00
CA ALA A 21 8.31 -6.41 -14.00
C ALA A 21 9.28 -7.53 -13.61
N SER A 22 9.99 -7.38 -12.50
CA SER A 22 10.88 -8.40 -11.93
C SER A 22 10.37 -8.98 -10.62
N ASN A 23 9.18 -8.59 -10.14
CA ASN A 23 8.61 -9.00 -8.86
C ASN A 23 9.54 -8.75 -7.66
N LYS A 24 10.29 -7.64 -7.70
CA LYS A 24 11.27 -7.30 -6.68
C LYS A 24 11.09 -5.88 -6.16
N ILE A 25 11.52 -5.67 -4.93
CA ILE A 25 11.71 -4.37 -4.31
C ILE A 25 13.22 -4.15 -4.10
N ALA A 26 13.76 -3.05 -4.60
CA ALA A 26 15.11 -2.62 -4.31
C ALA A 26 15.09 -1.61 -3.16
N ALA A 27 16.00 -1.77 -2.20
CA ALA A 27 16.23 -0.80 -1.13
C ALA A 27 17.60 -0.15 -1.32
N VAL A 28 17.65 1.17 -1.39
CA VAL A 28 18.88 1.95 -1.54
C VAL A 28 19.12 2.72 -0.25
N ASP A 29 20.30 2.54 0.37
CA ASP A 29 20.73 3.35 1.50
C ASP A 29 21.22 4.70 0.99
N THR A 30 20.43 5.75 1.18
CA THR A 30 20.76 7.07 0.63
C THR A 30 21.84 7.78 1.42
N LYS A 31 22.16 7.31 2.63
CA LYS A 31 23.30 7.79 3.40
C LYS A 31 24.62 7.34 2.78
N THR A 32 24.66 6.12 2.23
CA THR A 32 25.89 5.56 1.63
C THR A 32 25.87 5.57 0.10
N GLY A 33 24.71 5.82 -0.51
CA GLY A 33 24.51 5.79 -1.96
C GLY A 33 24.55 4.38 -2.55
N LYS A 34 24.36 3.33 -1.74
CA LYS A 34 24.52 1.92 -2.16
C LYS A 34 23.23 1.14 -2.07
N LEU A 35 23.12 0.09 -2.91
CA LEU A 35 22.07 -0.91 -2.78
C LEU A 35 22.20 -1.60 -1.42
N ALA A 36 21.17 -1.50 -0.58
CA ALA A 36 21.09 -2.14 0.71
C ALA A 36 20.55 -3.57 0.61
N ALA A 37 19.54 -3.77 -0.25
CA ALA A 37 18.94 -5.08 -0.47
C ALA A 37 18.15 -5.14 -1.78
N LEU A 38 17.94 -6.37 -2.26
CA LEU A 38 16.99 -6.69 -3.32
C LEU A 38 16.07 -7.80 -2.80
N ILE A 39 14.80 -7.47 -2.59
CA ILE A 39 13.81 -8.29 -1.90
C ILE A 39 12.87 -8.89 -2.95
N ASP A 40 12.72 -10.22 -2.94
CA ASP A 40 11.70 -10.92 -3.71
C ASP A 40 10.30 -10.71 -3.12
N THR A 41 9.31 -10.52 -3.99
CA THR A 41 7.91 -10.26 -3.61
C THR A 41 6.96 -11.00 -4.54
N ALA A 42 5.67 -10.94 -4.23
CA ALA A 42 4.63 -11.42 -5.12
C ALA A 42 4.57 -10.64 -6.46
N LYS A 43 3.75 -11.12 -7.39
CA LYS A 43 3.73 -10.66 -8.79
C LYS A 43 3.37 -9.18 -8.94
N ILE A 44 4.18 -8.43 -9.68
CA ILE A 44 4.01 -7.02 -10.07
C ILE A 44 3.67 -6.13 -8.84
N PRO A 45 4.63 -5.89 -7.93
CA PRO A 45 4.44 -4.94 -6.85
C PRO A 45 4.19 -3.53 -7.40
N HIS A 46 3.22 -2.82 -6.79
CA HIS A 46 2.85 -1.46 -7.15
C HIS A 46 2.52 -0.65 -5.88
N PRO A 47 3.53 -0.07 -5.22
CA PRO A 47 3.34 0.60 -3.93
C PRO A 47 2.77 2.03 -3.98
N GLY A 48 2.91 2.74 -5.09
CA GLY A 48 3.04 4.20 -5.05
C GLY A 48 4.25 4.59 -4.20
N ARG A 49 4.01 5.31 -3.09
CA ARG A 49 5.04 5.57 -2.06
C ARG A 49 5.16 4.45 -1.02
N GLY A 50 4.21 3.51 -1.03
CA GLY A 50 4.02 2.51 0.01
C GLY A 50 3.49 3.07 1.32
N ALA A 51 3.39 2.22 2.33
CA ALA A 51 2.86 2.56 3.65
C ALA A 51 3.78 2.07 4.77
N ASN A 52 4.22 3.00 5.62
CA ASN A 52 5.10 2.71 6.75
C ASN A 52 4.32 2.61 8.06
N PHE A 53 4.61 1.60 8.88
CA PHE A 53 4.10 1.49 10.25
C PHE A 53 4.99 0.58 11.11
N VAL A 54 4.67 0.45 12.40
CA VAL A 54 5.37 -0.45 13.31
C VAL A 54 4.51 -1.67 13.56
N HIS A 55 4.95 -2.82 13.07
CA HIS A 55 4.33 -4.10 13.31
C HIS A 55 4.71 -4.63 14.71
N PRO A 56 3.77 -5.15 15.52
CA PRO A 56 4.06 -5.58 16.90
C PRO A 56 5.13 -6.68 16.98
N LYS A 57 5.13 -7.61 16.02
CA LYS A 57 6.08 -8.73 15.97
C LYS A 57 7.38 -8.44 15.21
N PHE A 58 7.35 -7.52 14.24
CA PHE A 58 8.43 -7.36 13.25
C PHE A 58 9.07 -5.97 13.26
N GLY A 59 8.61 -5.06 14.12
CA GLY A 59 9.14 -3.71 14.22
C GLY A 59 8.73 -2.85 13.01
N PRO A 60 9.55 -1.86 12.62
CA PRO A 60 9.28 -1.02 11.46
C PRO A 60 9.15 -1.85 10.17
N VAL A 61 8.05 -1.61 9.46
CA VAL A 61 7.77 -2.24 8.16
C VAL A 61 7.32 -1.20 7.15
N TRP A 62 7.56 -1.50 5.88
CA TRP A 62 7.04 -0.81 4.72
C TRP A 62 6.20 -1.79 3.89
N ALA A 63 5.05 -1.34 3.38
CA ALA A 63 4.09 -2.17 2.68
C ALA A 63 3.95 -1.78 1.20
N THR A 64 3.70 -2.79 0.36
CA THR A 64 3.30 -2.66 -1.04
C THR A 64 2.13 -3.59 -1.34
N GLY A 65 1.18 -3.15 -2.16
CA GLY A 65 0.26 -4.07 -2.80
C GLY A 65 0.74 -4.46 -4.20
N HIS A 66 -0.12 -5.17 -4.92
CA HIS A 66 0.25 -5.88 -6.15
C HIS A 66 -0.83 -5.78 -7.22
N LEU A 67 -0.40 -5.50 -8.46
CA LEU A 67 -1.28 -5.60 -9.62
C LEU A 67 -1.58 -7.05 -9.97
N GLY A 68 -0.59 -7.95 -9.82
CA GLY A 68 -0.65 -9.32 -10.32
C GLY A 68 -0.84 -10.41 -9.27
N ALA A 69 -1.01 -10.06 -8.00
CA ALA A 69 -1.15 -11.00 -6.89
C ALA A 69 -2.21 -10.52 -5.90
N ASP A 70 -2.76 -11.46 -5.13
CA ASP A 70 -3.88 -11.25 -4.21
C ASP A 70 -3.42 -11.04 -2.76
N VAL A 71 -2.31 -10.32 -2.60
CA VAL A 71 -1.70 -10.02 -1.31
C VAL A 71 -1.23 -8.56 -1.24
N VAL A 72 -1.11 -8.06 -0.01
CA VAL A 72 -0.26 -6.91 0.35
C VAL A 72 0.96 -7.45 1.09
N THR A 73 2.15 -7.08 0.64
CA THR A 73 3.44 -7.57 1.17
C THR A 73 3.99 -6.57 2.18
N LEU A 74 4.34 -7.05 3.38
CA LEU A 74 5.05 -6.29 4.40
C LEU A 74 6.54 -6.64 4.42
N ILE A 75 7.40 -5.64 4.26
CA ILE A 75 8.86 -5.78 4.28
C ILE A 75 9.38 -5.06 5.52
N SER A 76 10.18 -5.75 6.34
CA SER A 76 10.82 -5.12 7.49
C SER A 76 11.97 -4.20 7.04
N THR A 77 12.00 -2.98 7.59
CA THR A 77 12.98 -1.94 7.26
C THR A 77 13.92 -1.69 8.45
N PRO A 78 15.24 -1.58 8.24
CA PRO A 78 16.17 -1.24 9.30
C PRO A 78 15.85 0.10 9.97
N SER A 79 16.19 0.21 11.25
CA SER A 79 16.15 1.47 11.99
C SER A 79 17.33 1.54 12.96
N ASP A 80 17.92 2.74 13.06
CA ASP A 80 19.00 3.04 14.02
C ASP A 80 18.46 3.36 15.42
N ASN A 81 17.15 3.59 15.58
CA ASN A 81 16.53 3.77 16.89
C ASN A 81 16.73 2.51 17.78
N PRO A 82 17.35 2.62 18.96
CA PRO A 82 17.62 1.49 19.86
C PRO A 82 16.38 0.68 20.22
N LYS A 83 15.20 1.31 20.26
CA LYS A 83 13.90 0.67 20.52
C LYS A 83 13.59 -0.48 19.55
N TYR A 84 14.19 -0.48 18.36
CA TYR A 84 13.93 -1.47 17.31
C TYR A 84 15.11 -2.44 17.10
N LYS A 85 16.14 -2.43 17.96
CA LYS A 85 17.33 -3.28 17.81
C LYS A 85 16.99 -4.77 17.81
N GLN A 86 15.97 -5.19 18.57
CA GLN A 86 15.51 -6.58 18.65
C GLN A 86 14.79 -7.09 17.39
N TYR A 87 14.55 -6.23 16.38
CA TYR A 87 13.91 -6.64 15.12
C TYR A 87 14.89 -6.79 13.97
N LYS A 88 16.19 -6.55 14.19
CA LYS A 88 17.22 -6.52 13.13
C LYS A 88 17.28 -7.81 12.29
N GLN A 89 16.94 -8.96 12.86
CA GLN A 89 16.90 -10.25 12.16
C GLN A 89 15.88 -10.30 11.02
N TYR A 90 14.90 -9.38 10.98
CA TYR A 90 13.86 -9.32 9.97
C TYR A 90 14.19 -8.38 8.81
N ASN A 91 15.14 -7.46 8.99
CA ASN A 91 15.47 -6.42 8.01
C ASN A 91 15.63 -7.00 6.59
N TRP A 92 14.96 -6.35 5.63
CA TRP A 92 14.94 -6.70 4.21
C TRP A 92 14.33 -8.05 3.86
N LYS A 93 13.51 -8.61 4.75
CA LYS A 93 12.71 -9.79 4.48
C LYS A 93 11.24 -9.40 4.33
N VAL A 94 10.54 -10.12 3.45
CA VAL A 94 9.09 -10.20 3.53
C VAL A 94 8.75 -10.90 4.84
N VAL A 95 8.06 -10.19 5.74
CA VAL A 95 7.75 -10.70 7.09
C VAL A 95 6.31 -11.17 7.21
N GLN A 96 5.43 -10.68 6.34
CA GLN A 96 4.02 -11.05 6.30
C GLN A 96 3.42 -10.70 4.94
N GLU A 97 2.50 -11.53 4.49
CA GLU A 97 1.59 -11.24 3.39
C GLU A 97 0.17 -11.17 3.96
N MET A 98 -0.51 -10.06 3.72
CA MET A 98 -1.92 -9.86 4.08
C MET A 98 -2.77 -10.25 2.89
N LYS A 99 -3.81 -11.09 3.08
CA LYS A 99 -4.71 -11.46 1.98
C LYS A 99 -5.47 -10.23 1.48
N HIS A 100 -5.44 -10.02 0.17
CA HIS A 100 -6.19 -8.97 -0.55
C HIS A 100 -6.69 -9.56 -1.89
N VAL A 101 -6.74 -8.73 -2.93
CA VAL A 101 -7.14 -9.08 -4.30
C VAL A 101 -6.16 -8.46 -5.31
N PRO A 102 -6.04 -9.01 -6.54
CA PRO A 102 -5.22 -8.41 -7.58
C PRO A 102 -5.78 -7.08 -8.06
N GLY A 103 -4.92 -6.28 -8.71
CA GLY A 103 -5.29 -4.97 -9.25
C GLY A 103 -5.15 -3.81 -8.27
N ASN A 104 -4.45 -4.00 -7.14
CA ASN A 104 -4.09 -2.91 -6.23
C ASN A 104 -3.07 -1.97 -6.90
N LEU A 105 -3.27 -0.66 -6.71
CA LEU A 105 -2.31 0.37 -7.12
C LEU A 105 -1.70 1.10 -5.94
N PHE A 106 -2.46 1.28 -4.86
CA PHE A 106 -1.99 2.05 -3.71
C PHE A 106 -2.36 1.40 -2.38
N VAL A 107 -1.42 1.53 -1.45
CA VAL A 107 -1.62 1.24 -0.03
C VAL A 107 -1.37 2.51 0.78
N LYS A 108 -2.06 2.65 1.92
CA LYS A 108 -1.93 3.86 2.75
C LYS A 108 -2.14 3.59 4.23
N THR A 109 -1.39 4.31 5.05
CA THR A 109 -1.65 4.51 6.47
C THR A 109 -1.08 5.87 6.90
N HIS A 110 -1.27 6.22 8.17
CA HIS A 110 -0.77 7.46 8.75
C HIS A 110 -0.31 7.22 10.21
N PRO A 111 0.74 7.89 10.72
CA PRO A 111 1.25 7.66 12.07
C PRO A 111 0.24 7.83 13.22
N LYS A 112 -0.83 8.60 13.00
CA LYS A 112 -1.92 8.80 13.97
C LYS A 112 -3.13 7.87 13.74
N SER A 113 -3.13 7.11 12.66
CA SER A 113 -4.24 6.21 12.31
C SER A 113 -4.02 4.82 12.85
N LYS A 114 -5.13 4.14 13.17
CA LYS A 114 -5.15 2.71 13.50
C LYS A 114 -5.55 1.84 12.29
N HIS A 115 -5.59 2.42 11.09
CA HIS A 115 -6.10 1.75 9.89
C HIS A 115 -5.04 1.64 8.81
N PHE A 116 -5.06 0.49 8.14
CA PHE A 116 -4.36 0.27 6.88
C PHE A 116 -5.37 0.22 5.75
N TRP A 117 -5.07 0.87 4.62
CA TRP A 117 -5.95 0.98 3.47
C TRP A 117 -5.28 0.41 2.24
N ALA A 118 -6.05 -0.30 1.41
CA ALA A 118 -5.62 -0.74 0.09
C ALA A 118 -6.78 -0.62 -0.90
N ASP A 119 -6.51 -0.09 -2.08
CA ASP A 119 -7.47 -0.05 -3.19
C ASP A 119 -7.36 -1.30 -4.08
N ALA A 120 -8.22 -1.42 -5.09
CA ALA A 120 -8.08 -2.44 -6.14
C ALA A 120 -8.63 -1.95 -7.49
N PRO A 121 -8.27 -0.73 -7.94
CA PRO A 121 -8.93 -0.08 -9.06
C PRO A 121 -8.69 -0.80 -10.38
N GLN A 122 -7.66 -1.64 -10.53
CA GLN A 122 -7.41 -2.39 -11.77
C GLN A 122 -8.05 -3.78 -11.76
N ASN A 123 -8.80 -4.13 -10.71
CA ASN A 123 -9.54 -5.37 -10.69
C ASN A 123 -10.66 -5.34 -11.77
N PRO A 124 -10.92 -6.46 -12.48
CA PRO A 124 -11.99 -6.52 -13.47
C PRO A 124 -13.39 -6.57 -12.85
N GLU A 125 -13.52 -7.03 -11.60
CA GLU A 125 -14.82 -7.11 -10.93
C GLU A 125 -15.26 -5.73 -10.47
N LYS A 126 -16.42 -5.28 -10.96
CA LYS A 126 -16.98 -3.95 -10.69
C LYS A 126 -17.03 -3.64 -9.19
N ALA A 127 -17.60 -4.55 -8.39
CA ALA A 127 -17.76 -4.34 -6.95
C ALA A 127 -16.42 -4.19 -6.22
N VAL A 128 -15.36 -4.84 -6.71
CA VAL A 128 -14.01 -4.74 -6.15
C VAL A 128 -13.35 -3.44 -6.56
N ALA A 129 -13.39 -3.09 -7.84
CA ALA A 129 -12.79 -1.88 -8.38
C ALA A 129 -13.46 -0.59 -7.87
N GLU A 130 -14.73 -0.66 -7.48
CA GLU A 130 -15.51 0.42 -6.86
C GLU A 130 -15.29 0.56 -5.35
N SER A 131 -14.45 -0.30 -4.75
CA SER A 131 -14.27 -0.40 -3.30
C SER A 131 -12.82 -0.21 -2.86
N VAL A 132 -12.65 0.09 -1.56
CA VAL A 132 -11.36 -0.02 -0.85
C VAL A 132 -11.47 -0.95 0.34
N ALA A 133 -10.39 -1.65 0.65
CA ALA A 133 -10.26 -2.50 1.81
C ALA A 133 -9.57 -1.77 2.96
N VAL A 134 -10.09 -1.96 4.18
CA VAL A 134 -9.57 -1.36 5.41
C VAL A 134 -9.28 -2.48 6.42
N TRP A 135 -8.09 -2.48 6.99
CA TRP A 135 -7.71 -3.34 8.11
C TRP A 135 -7.59 -2.53 9.40
N ASP A 136 -7.78 -3.22 10.52
CA ASP A 136 -7.33 -2.71 11.82
C ASP A 136 -5.84 -3.03 11.96
N MET A 137 -5.02 -2.06 12.34
CA MET A 137 -3.59 -2.28 12.59
C MET A 137 -3.33 -3.27 13.74
N ALA A 138 -4.32 -3.50 14.62
CA ALA A 138 -4.26 -4.53 15.64
C ALA A 138 -4.50 -5.95 15.09
N ASP A 139 -5.18 -6.09 13.95
CA ASP A 139 -5.47 -7.38 13.30
C ASP A 139 -5.41 -7.25 11.76
N LEU A 140 -4.27 -7.62 11.20
CA LEU A 140 -4.02 -7.61 9.77
C LEU A 140 -4.39 -8.92 9.07
N SER A 141 -5.02 -9.88 9.76
CA SER A 141 -5.35 -11.19 9.18
C SER A 141 -6.45 -11.13 8.13
N LYS A 142 -7.36 -10.14 8.24
CA LYS A 142 -8.46 -9.91 7.31
C LYS A 142 -8.89 -8.44 7.32
N PRO A 143 -9.46 -7.93 6.22
CA PRO A 143 -10.07 -6.60 6.23
C PRO A 143 -11.15 -6.51 7.31
N LYS A 144 -11.13 -5.44 8.10
CA LYS A 144 -12.21 -5.12 9.05
C LYS A 144 -13.44 -4.56 8.33
N LYS A 145 -13.24 -3.92 7.16
CA LYS A 145 -14.31 -3.36 6.34
C LYS A 145 -13.87 -3.30 4.88
N ILE A 146 -14.83 -3.54 3.99
CA ILE A 146 -14.74 -3.16 2.58
C ILE A 146 -15.73 -2.00 2.38
N ILE A 147 -15.24 -0.87 1.89
CA ILE A 147 -16.04 0.34 1.68
C ILE A 147 -16.30 0.47 0.20
N ASN A 148 -17.57 0.42 -0.21
CA ASN A 148 -17.97 0.64 -1.60
C ASN A 148 -18.09 2.15 -1.82
N VAL A 149 -16.98 2.74 -2.25
CA VAL A 149 -16.81 4.18 -2.45
C VAL A 149 -17.78 4.70 -3.51
N ALA A 150 -18.02 3.92 -4.57
CA ALA A 150 -18.98 4.30 -5.61
C ALA A 150 -20.41 4.42 -5.07
N LYS A 151 -20.85 3.42 -4.30
CA LYS A 151 -22.17 3.42 -3.67
C LYS A 151 -22.30 4.54 -2.65
N ASP A 152 -21.30 4.69 -1.78
CA ASP A 152 -21.32 5.66 -0.68
C ASP A 152 -21.22 7.11 -1.19
N SER A 153 -20.70 7.33 -2.40
CA SER A 153 -20.65 8.66 -3.03
C SER A 153 -22.00 9.26 -3.40
N GLY A 154 -23.04 8.42 -3.54
CA GLY A 154 -24.36 8.85 -4.03
C GLY A 154 -24.39 9.26 -5.52
N LEU A 155 -23.29 9.10 -6.27
CA LEU A 155 -23.29 9.37 -7.70
C LEU A 155 -24.16 8.35 -8.46
N PRO A 156 -24.82 8.76 -9.57
CA PRO A 156 -25.60 7.85 -10.39
C PRO A 156 -24.80 6.64 -10.88
N GLU A 157 -25.46 5.50 -11.04
CA GLU A 157 -24.86 4.35 -11.70
C GLU A 157 -24.56 4.68 -13.17
N THR A 158 -23.42 4.19 -13.65
CA THR A 158 -23.00 4.37 -15.04
C THR A 158 -22.58 3.02 -15.63
N LYS A 159 -22.49 2.96 -16.97
CA LYS A 159 -22.04 1.76 -17.68
C LYS A 159 -20.57 1.46 -17.42
N ALA A 160 -19.73 2.49 -17.28
CA ALA A 160 -18.33 2.31 -16.92
C ALA A 160 -18.18 2.00 -15.43
N ILE A 161 -17.13 1.26 -15.09
CA ILE A 161 -16.75 1.02 -13.70
C ILE A 161 -16.15 2.31 -13.15
N LYS A 162 -16.68 2.82 -12.03
CA LYS A 162 -16.08 3.94 -11.31
C LYS A 162 -14.98 3.41 -10.39
N ARG A 163 -13.72 3.67 -10.68
CA ARG A 163 -12.60 3.03 -9.98
C ARG A 163 -12.23 3.83 -8.74
N ALA A 164 -12.39 3.24 -7.56
CA ALA A 164 -11.96 3.81 -6.29
C ALA A 164 -10.44 3.67 -6.17
N VAL A 165 -9.72 4.78 -6.06
CA VAL A 165 -8.26 4.79 -6.20
C VAL A 165 -7.61 5.83 -5.29
N HIS A 166 -6.42 5.47 -4.80
CA HIS A 166 -5.49 6.34 -4.10
C HIS A 166 -6.05 6.99 -2.83
N PRO A 167 -6.21 6.20 -1.73
CA PRO A 167 -6.52 6.76 -0.41
C PRO A 167 -5.41 7.70 0.04
N GLU A 168 -5.71 8.94 0.43
CA GLU A 168 -4.74 9.92 0.94
C GLU A 168 -5.28 10.55 2.23
N TYR A 169 -4.43 10.67 3.26
CA TYR A 169 -4.85 11.28 4.52
C TYR A 169 -4.81 12.82 4.46
N SER A 170 -5.71 13.47 5.21
CA SER A 170 -5.56 14.88 5.57
C SER A 170 -4.25 15.12 6.33
N ALA A 171 -3.80 16.39 6.38
CA ALA A 171 -2.53 16.75 7.02
C ALA A 171 -2.45 16.38 8.51
N ASP A 172 -3.57 16.41 9.22
CA ASP A 172 -3.67 16.02 10.62
C ASP A 172 -3.88 14.51 10.82
N GLY A 173 -4.19 13.77 9.75
CA GLY A 173 -4.42 12.33 9.73
C GLY A 173 -5.79 11.88 10.23
N SER A 174 -6.76 12.79 10.35
CA SER A 174 -8.12 12.48 10.84
C SER A 174 -9.05 11.99 9.73
N GLU A 175 -8.83 12.40 8.49
CA GLU A 175 -9.63 12.04 7.32
C GLU A 175 -8.81 11.25 6.30
N VAL A 176 -9.49 10.44 5.49
CA VAL A 176 -8.92 9.76 4.32
C VAL A 176 -9.80 10.10 3.14
N TRP A 177 -9.21 10.68 2.11
CA TRP A 177 -9.87 11.05 0.87
C TRP A 177 -9.57 10.01 -0.20
N ILE A 178 -10.57 9.65 -0.99
CA ILE A 178 -10.44 8.63 -2.04
C ILE A 178 -10.99 9.20 -3.34
N SER A 179 -10.21 9.10 -4.41
CA SER A 179 -10.69 9.45 -5.74
C SER A 179 -11.60 8.35 -6.28
N LEU A 180 -12.78 8.73 -6.74
CA LEU A 180 -13.67 7.88 -7.51
C LEU A 180 -13.57 8.28 -8.98
N TRP A 181 -12.77 7.52 -9.73
CA TRP A 181 -12.44 7.79 -11.12
C TRP A 181 -13.52 7.23 -12.06
N GLY A 182 -14.33 8.11 -12.65
CA GLY A 182 -15.35 7.77 -13.63
C GLY A 182 -14.82 7.55 -15.06
N GLY A 183 -15.68 7.00 -15.92
CA GLY A 183 -15.43 6.97 -17.36
C GLY A 183 -15.29 8.38 -17.96
N LYS A 184 -14.79 8.48 -19.19
CA LYS A 184 -14.50 9.78 -19.86
C LYS A 184 -15.66 10.78 -19.82
N THR A 185 -16.90 10.30 -19.89
CA THR A 185 -18.13 11.11 -19.89
C THR A 185 -18.88 11.06 -18.57
N ASP A 186 -18.40 10.28 -17.61
CA ASP A 186 -19.06 10.09 -16.32
C ASP A 186 -18.47 11.06 -15.29
N GLN A 187 -19.29 11.46 -14.31
CA GLN A 187 -18.83 12.28 -13.21
C GLN A 187 -17.81 11.52 -12.34
N SER A 188 -16.71 12.19 -11.99
CA SER A 188 -15.73 11.73 -10.99
C SER A 188 -15.89 12.53 -9.69
N ALA A 189 -15.39 12.00 -8.58
CA ALA A 189 -15.42 12.68 -7.28
C ALA A 189 -14.17 12.38 -6.46
N ILE A 190 -13.94 13.20 -5.44
CA ILE A 190 -13.14 12.84 -4.27
C ILE A 190 -14.13 12.74 -3.12
N VAL A 191 -14.12 11.62 -2.41
CA VAL A 191 -15.01 11.34 -1.27
C VAL A 191 -14.22 11.06 -0.01
#